data_AF-A0A7C8YWA9-F1
#
_entry.id   AF-A0A7C8YWA9-F1
#
_cell.length_a   1.000
_cell.length_b   1.000
_cell.length_c   1.000
_cell.angle_alpha   90.00
_cell.angle_beta   90.00
_cell.angle_gamma   90.00
#
_symmetry.space_group_name_H-M   'P 1'
#
loop_
_entity.id
_entity.type
_entity.pdbx_description
1 polymer ?
#
loop_
_entity_poly.entity_id
_entity_poly.type
_entity_poly.pdbx_seq_one_letter_code
_entity_poly.pdbx_strand_id
1 'polypeptide(L)'
;MGPSSYADIGKRARDLLTKDYNFDHKFTLSVPSSAGMGLTATGVKKDQIFIGDISTQYRSGNTTVDVKVDTHSNVSTKVTLDEALPGVKTALSFNIPDQKSGKDGQRAITESFILPHG
;
A
#
# COMPACT_ATOMS: atom_id res chain seq x y z
N MET A 1 1.80 -0.98 -27.41
CA MET A 1 1.58 0.07 -26.40
C MET A 1 0.10 0.15 -26.15
N GLY A 2 -0.38 -0.33 -25.00
CA GLY A 2 -1.80 -0.27 -24.64
C GLY A 2 -2.18 1.14 -24.16
N PRO A 3 -3.47 1.52 -24.27
CA PRO A 3 -3.93 2.80 -23.75
C PRO A 3 -3.70 2.88 -22.24
N SER A 4 -3.24 4.05 -21.78
CA SER A 4 -3.09 4.37 -20.35
C SER A 4 -4.42 4.13 -19.62
N SER A 5 -4.38 3.65 -18.38
CA SER A 5 -5.58 3.58 -17.55
C SER A 5 -6.18 4.98 -17.41
N TYR A 6 -7.49 5.10 -17.19
CA TYR A 6 -8.12 6.40 -16.89
C TYR A 6 -7.43 7.09 -15.69
N ALA A 7 -6.90 6.31 -14.74
CA ALA A 7 -6.12 6.81 -13.61
C ALA A 7 -4.79 7.49 -14.01
N ASP A 8 -4.25 7.17 -15.19
CA ASP A 8 -3.00 7.75 -15.69
C ASP A 8 -3.21 9.07 -16.46
N ILE A 9 -4.46 9.39 -16.86
CA ILE A 9 -4.80 10.66 -17.50
C ILE A 9 -4.62 11.79 -16.48
N GLY A 10 -3.81 12.79 -16.81
CA GLY A 10 -3.50 13.92 -15.92
C GLY A 10 -2.50 13.60 -14.81
N LYS A 11 -2.03 12.34 -14.67
CA LYS A 11 -1.05 11.94 -13.66
C LYS A 11 0.23 12.77 -13.73
N ARG A 12 0.76 13.02 -14.92
CA ARG A 12 1.98 13.86 -15.09
C ARG A 12 1.80 15.29 -14.59
N ALA A 13 0.64 15.92 -14.89
CA ALA A 13 0.37 17.28 -14.44
C ALA A 13 0.16 17.34 -12.92
N ARG A 14 -0.55 16.37 -12.36
CA ARG A 14 -0.73 16.23 -10.91
C ARG A 14 0.59 16.00 -10.19
N ASP A 15 1.44 15.11 -10.73
CA ASP A 15 2.77 14.84 -10.20
C ASP A 15 3.63 16.11 -10.22
N LEU A 16 3.66 16.89 -11.31
CA LEU A 16 4.43 18.15 -11.35
C LEU A 16 4.06 19.13 -10.22
N LEU A 17 2.79 19.15 -9.80
CA LEU A 17 2.28 20.09 -8.80
C LEU A 17 2.37 19.58 -7.37
N THR A 18 2.35 18.26 -7.16
CA THR A 18 2.16 17.67 -5.82
C THR A 18 3.20 16.64 -5.44
N LYS A 19 4.02 16.19 -6.39
CA LYS A 19 5.04 15.18 -6.14
C LYS A 19 6.09 15.76 -5.21
N ASP A 20 6.26 15.08 -4.07
CA ASP A 20 7.16 15.43 -2.99
C ASP A 20 6.85 16.73 -2.24
N TYR A 21 5.77 17.46 -2.59
CA TYR A 21 5.30 18.60 -1.82
C TYR A 21 4.63 18.12 -0.53
N ASN A 22 5.33 18.23 0.60
CA ASN A 22 4.83 17.96 1.94
C ASN A 22 4.99 19.24 2.77
N PHE A 23 3.88 19.89 3.11
CA PHE A 23 3.87 20.99 4.09
C PHE A 23 4.02 20.45 5.53
N ASP A 24 3.70 19.17 5.72
CA ASP A 24 3.75 18.45 6.98
C ASP A 24 5.17 17.91 7.26
N HIS A 25 5.60 17.90 8.52
CA HIS A 25 6.90 17.32 8.88
C HIS A 25 6.80 15.79 8.83
N LYS A 26 7.37 15.20 7.79
CA LYS A 26 7.42 13.74 7.60
C LYS A 26 8.81 13.19 7.93
N PHE A 27 8.84 12.17 8.75
CA PHE A 27 10.00 11.33 9.02
C PHE A 27 9.73 9.92 8.53
N THR A 28 10.67 9.32 7.81
CA THR A 28 10.58 7.94 7.33
C THR A 28 11.89 7.22 7.59
N LEU A 29 11.84 6.10 8.31
CA LEU A 29 12.96 5.18 8.52
C LEU A 29 12.65 3.89 7.76
N SER A 30 13.56 3.46 6.88
CA SER A 30 13.44 2.19 6.16
C SER A 30 14.64 1.31 6.43
N VAL A 31 14.37 0.05 6.79
CA VAL A 31 15.35 -0.98 7.12
C VAL A 31 15.13 -2.16 6.16
N PRO A 32 15.81 -2.18 5.01
CA PRO A 32 15.77 -3.33 4.11
C PRO A 32 16.63 -4.48 4.65
N SER A 33 16.24 -5.71 4.37
CA SER A 33 16.98 -6.93 4.64
C SER A 33 17.20 -7.72 3.35
N SER A 34 18.37 -8.35 3.23
CA SER A 34 18.72 -9.21 2.10
C SER A 34 17.85 -10.47 2.01
N ALA A 35 17.16 -10.85 3.08
CA ALA A 35 16.26 -12.00 3.14
C ALA A 35 14.86 -11.73 2.51
N GLY A 36 14.71 -10.63 1.77
CA GLY A 36 13.44 -10.25 1.14
C GLY A 36 12.45 -9.55 2.08
N MET A 37 12.86 -9.20 3.30
CA MET A 37 12.06 -8.43 4.25
C MET A 37 12.46 -6.93 4.19
N GLY A 38 11.49 -6.04 4.29
CA GLY A 38 11.70 -4.61 4.49
C GLY A 38 10.77 -4.09 5.58
N LEU A 39 11.31 -3.28 6.49
CA LEU A 39 10.52 -2.56 7.49
C LEU A 39 10.59 -1.06 7.21
N THR A 40 9.46 -0.38 7.21
CA THR A 40 9.37 1.06 7.06
C THR A 40 8.49 1.65 8.16
N ALA A 41 9.05 2.57 8.94
CA ALA A 41 8.32 3.36 9.92
C ALA A 41 8.18 4.80 9.40
N THR A 42 6.97 5.32 9.41
CA THR A 42 6.66 6.69 8.97
C THR A 42 5.95 7.44 10.09
N GLY A 43 6.40 8.66 10.37
CA GLY A 43 5.70 9.61 11.23
C GLY A 43 5.45 10.90 10.45
N VAL A 44 4.24 11.43 10.53
CA VAL A 44 3.83 12.69 9.90
C VAL A 44 3.21 13.58 10.97
N LYS A 45 3.77 14.76 11.17
CA LYS A 45 3.12 15.83 11.93
C LYS A 45 2.34 16.71 10.97
N LYS A 46 1.02 16.62 11.05
CA LYS A 46 0.09 17.44 10.29
C LYS A 46 -0.63 18.38 11.25
N ASP A 47 -0.30 19.67 11.17
CA ASP A 47 -0.79 20.69 12.11
C ASP A 47 -0.46 20.30 13.57
N GLN A 48 -1.47 20.09 14.43
CA GLN A 48 -1.33 19.58 15.80
C GLN A 48 -1.44 18.05 15.94
N ILE A 49 -1.73 17.33 14.85
CA ILE A 49 -1.95 15.88 14.86
C ILE A 49 -0.67 15.16 14.43
N PHE A 50 -0.28 14.15 15.20
CA PHE A 50 0.79 13.22 14.83
C PHE A 50 0.17 11.90 14.38
N ILE A 51 0.46 11.52 13.14
CA ILE A 51 0.00 10.26 12.54
C ILE A 51 1.25 9.43 12.27
N GLY A 52 1.21 8.15 12.61
CA GLY A 52 2.30 7.23 12.36
C GLY A 52 1.81 5.93 11.74
N ASP A 53 2.69 5.28 10.99
CA ASP A 53 2.50 3.91 10.57
C ASP A 53 3.81 3.13 10.56
N ILE A 54 3.67 1.82 10.78
CA ILE A 54 4.73 0.84 10.57
C ILE A 54 4.22 -0.10 9.50
N SER A 55 5.05 -0.31 8.48
CA SER A 55 4.79 -1.26 7.42
C SER A 55 5.94 -2.25 7.30
N THR A 56 5.59 -3.48 6.99
CA THR A 56 6.55 -4.53 6.64
C THR A 56 6.16 -5.10 5.28
N GLN A 57 7.17 -5.37 4.47
CA GLN A 57 7.02 -6.05 3.19
C GLN A 57 7.93 -7.27 3.20
N TYR A 58 7.36 -8.44 2.95
CA TYR A 58 8.11 -9.65 2.68
C TYR A 58 7.90 -10.08 1.23
N ARG A 59 8.99 -10.27 0.50
CA ARG A 59 8.99 -10.70 -0.88
C ARG A 59 9.77 -12.01 -1.02
N SER A 60 9.11 -13.03 -1.57
CA SER A 60 9.72 -14.30 -1.89
C SER A 60 9.23 -14.77 -3.26
N GLY A 61 10.15 -14.86 -4.23
CA GLY A 61 9.84 -15.14 -5.62
C GLY A 61 8.76 -14.19 -6.17
N ASN A 62 7.64 -14.78 -6.57
CA ASN A 62 6.48 -14.11 -7.15
C ASN A 62 5.44 -13.65 -6.11
N THR A 63 5.67 -13.92 -4.83
CA THR A 63 4.74 -13.55 -3.77
C THR A 63 5.28 -12.37 -2.97
N THR A 64 4.43 -11.37 -2.75
CA THR A 64 4.69 -10.24 -1.88
C THR A 64 3.61 -10.17 -0.81
N VAL A 65 4.00 -10.07 0.45
CA VAL A 65 3.11 -9.87 1.59
C VAL A 65 3.44 -8.53 2.21
N ASP A 66 2.48 -7.63 2.22
CA ASP A 66 2.57 -6.32 2.87
C ASP A 66 1.66 -6.32 4.11
N VAL A 67 2.19 -5.88 5.25
CA VAL A 67 1.41 -5.60 6.46
C VAL A 67 1.65 -4.17 6.86
N LYS A 68 0.59 -3.44 7.19
CA LYS A 68 0.66 -2.07 7.68
C LYS A 68 -0.22 -1.92 8.90
N VAL A 69 0.31 -1.23 9.91
CA VAL A 69 -0.42 -0.81 11.10
C VAL A 69 -0.24 0.69 11.26
N ASP A 70 -1.32 1.41 11.55
CA ASP A 70 -1.28 2.85 11.79
C ASP A 70 -1.79 3.26 13.18
N THR A 71 -1.54 4.51 13.55
CA THR A 71 -1.94 5.09 14.83
C THR A 71 -3.45 5.20 15.05
N HIS A 72 -4.27 4.92 14.03
CA HIS A 72 -5.73 4.83 14.16
C HIS A 72 -6.19 3.37 14.37
N SER A 73 -5.28 2.49 14.78
CA SER A 73 -5.57 1.08 15.05
C SER A 73 -6.09 0.32 13.83
N ASN A 74 -5.81 0.79 12.62
CA ASN A 74 -6.08 0.00 11.41
C ASN A 74 -4.94 -0.97 11.16
N VAL A 75 -5.31 -2.20 10.81
CA VAL A 75 -4.40 -3.21 10.30
C VAL A 75 -4.79 -3.55 8.88
N SER A 76 -3.88 -3.28 7.93
CA SER A 76 -4.03 -3.65 6.54
C SER A 76 -3.03 -4.74 6.18
N THR A 77 -3.52 -5.83 5.60
CA THR A 77 -2.72 -6.92 5.06
C THR A 77 -3.00 -7.07 3.59
N LYS A 78 -1.96 -7.12 2.77
CA LYS A 78 -2.07 -7.35 1.33
C LYS A 78 -1.15 -8.50 0.92
N VAL A 79 -1.70 -9.43 0.17
CA VAL A 79 -0.94 -10.51 -0.47
C VAL A 79 -1.04 -10.31 -1.96
N THR A 80 0.10 -10.20 -2.62
CA THR A 80 0.21 -10.05 -4.07
C THR A 80 0.92 -11.26 -4.63
N LEU A 81 0.34 -11.87 -5.65
CA LEU A 81 0.94 -12.91 -6.47
C LEU A 81 1.16 -12.34 -7.87
N ASP A 82 2.43 -12.05 -8.17
CA ASP A 82 2.87 -11.68 -9.51
C ASP A 82 2.88 -12.95 -10.39
N GLU A 83 2.21 -12.90 -11.53
CA GLU A 83 2.17 -14.01 -12.51
C GLU A 83 1.53 -15.30 -11.99
N ALA A 84 0.32 -15.22 -11.41
CA ALA A 84 -0.50 -16.41 -11.19
C ALA A 84 -0.78 -17.17 -12.51
N LEU A 85 -0.83 -16.40 -13.61
CA LEU A 85 -0.83 -16.81 -15.02
C LEU A 85 0.05 -15.82 -15.80
N PRO A 86 0.55 -16.16 -17.01
CA PRO A 86 1.34 -15.22 -17.82
C PRO A 86 0.59 -13.90 -18.01
N GLY A 87 1.14 -12.79 -17.50
CA GLY A 87 0.52 -11.46 -17.60
C GLY A 87 -0.58 -11.14 -16.57
N VAL A 88 -0.91 -12.04 -15.64
CA VAL A 88 -1.92 -11.80 -14.58
C VAL A 88 -1.25 -11.53 -13.24
N LYS A 89 -1.52 -10.34 -12.70
CA LYS A 89 -1.25 -10.03 -11.29
C LYS A 89 -2.53 -10.21 -10.50
N THR A 90 -2.44 -10.96 -9.40
CA THR A 90 -3.55 -11.14 -8.45
C THR A 90 -3.15 -10.53 -7.12
N ALA A 91 -4.02 -9.73 -6.52
CA ALA A 91 -3.80 -9.19 -5.19
C ALA A 91 -5.06 -9.37 -4.33
N LEU A 92 -4.85 -9.83 -3.10
CA LEU A 92 -5.85 -9.95 -2.05
C LEU A 92 -5.51 -8.93 -0.96
N SER A 93 -6.45 -8.10 -0.55
CA SER A 93 -6.26 -7.11 0.51
C SER A 93 -7.34 -7.22 1.57
N PHE A 94 -6.91 -7.34 2.82
CA PHE A 94 -7.74 -7.41 4.01
C PHE A 94 -7.46 -6.18 4.85
N ASN A 95 -8.52 -5.44 5.20
CA ASN A 95 -8.40 -4.33 6.12
C ASN A 95 -9.30 -4.57 7.33
N ILE A 96 -8.71 -4.50 8.51
CA ILE A 96 -9.39 -4.64 9.79
C ILE A 96 -9.32 -3.27 10.48
N PRO A 97 -10.43 -2.50 10.49
CA PRO A 97 -10.50 -1.22 11.19
C PRO A 97 -10.69 -1.42 12.70
N ASP A 98 -10.39 -0.37 13.46
CA ASP A 98 -10.41 -0.31 14.94
C ASP A 98 -11.61 -1.02 15.63
N GLN A 99 -11.27 -1.96 16.52
CA GLN A 99 -12.20 -2.77 17.34
C GLN A 99 -12.98 -1.95 18.38
N LYS A 100 -12.51 -0.75 18.77
CA LYS A 100 -13.20 0.11 19.75
C LYS A 100 -14.48 0.75 19.22
N SER A 101 -14.69 0.78 17.91
CA SER A 101 -15.87 1.39 17.29
C SER A 101 -17.12 0.51 17.25
N GLY A 102 -17.06 -0.73 17.75
CA GLY A 102 -18.18 -1.70 17.68
C GLY A 102 -18.50 -2.19 16.26
N LYS A 103 -17.67 -1.82 15.27
CA LYS A 103 -17.73 -2.34 13.90
C LYS A 103 -16.72 -3.47 13.75
N ASP A 104 -17.10 -4.67 14.16
CA ASP A 104 -16.43 -5.90 13.70
C ASP A 104 -16.76 -6.10 12.21
N GLY A 105 -16.04 -5.37 11.37
CA GLY A 105 -16.17 -5.43 9.92
C GLY A 105 -14.83 -5.79 9.31
N GLN A 106 -14.53 -7.08 9.18
CA GLN A 106 -13.49 -7.52 8.24
C GLN A 106 -13.98 -7.14 6.84
N ARG A 107 -13.35 -6.14 6.23
CA ARG A 107 -13.66 -5.73 4.85
C ARG A 107 -12.55 -6.27 3.97
N ALA A 108 -12.84 -7.34 3.24
CA ALA A 108 -12.05 -7.71 2.08
C ALA A 108 -12.26 -6.63 1.03
N ILE A 109 -11.19 -5.94 0.63
CA ILE A 109 -11.26 -4.90 -0.39
C ILE A 109 -10.54 -5.40 -1.63
N THR A 110 -11.35 -5.80 -2.62
CA THR A 110 -11.05 -5.96 -4.05
C THR A 110 -9.95 -6.94 -4.45
N GLU A 111 -10.37 -8.02 -5.11
CA GLU A 111 -9.55 -8.78 -6.05
C GLU A 111 -9.29 -7.92 -7.28
N SER A 112 -8.03 -7.50 -7.48
CA SER A 112 -7.65 -6.84 -8.74
C SER A 112 -7.17 -7.92 -9.70
N PHE A 113 -8.04 -8.33 -10.65
CA PHE A 113 -7.64 -9.21 -11.75
C PHE A 113 -7.25 -8.32 -12.93
N ILE A 114 -5.95 -8.22 -13.23
CA ILE A 114 -5.51 -7.62 -14.49
C ILE A 114 -5.41 -8.77 -15.50
N LEU A 115 -6.37 -8.84 -16.42
CA LEU A 115 -6.43 -9.88 -17.46
C LEU A 115 -5.23 -9.75 -18.42
N PRO A 116 -4.68 -10.89 -18.89
CA PRO A 116 -3.65 -10.85 -19.92
C PRO A 116 -4.31 -10.55 -21.27
N HIS A 117 -3.73 -9.60 -22.01
CA HIS A 117 -4.14 -9.33 -23.38
C HIS A 117 -3.69 -10.47 -24.28
N GLY A 118 -4.67 -11.16 -24.89
CA GLY A 118 -4.53 -11.79 -26.21
C GLY A 118 -4.96 -10.82 -27.30
#